data_AF-A0A7X0KNS8-F1
#
_entry.id   AF-A0A7X0KNS8-F1
#
_cell.length_a   1.000
_cell.length_b   1.000
_cell.length_c   1.000
_cell.angle_alpha   90.00
_cell.angle_beta   90.00
_cell.angle_gamma   90.00
#
_symmetry.space_group_name_H-M   'P 1'
#
loop_
_entity.id
_entity.type
_entity.pdbx_description
1 polymer ?
#
loop_
_entity_poly.entity_id
_entity_poly.type
_entity_poly.pdbx_seq_one_letter_code
_entity_poly.pdbx_strand_id
1 'polypeptide(L)'
;MNARTAPWNDVFDFWFPEGRSSQIKAETHRDHWSWRLHGGADDMIVERFADLTRSAASGDLDDWTSDPEGRLALIIVLDQFSRSLWRNTQRAFAQDPAALSLAMEGFSNGHYASLDMPWFRIVYSQPLGHCEGPDHLARIDLLIRLREEIAAEASASLQPIYQSLVDQAGDVRKVIAAFDRHPHRNNVLGRESTPAEEAYIAGRDFPHERAFQA
;
A
#
# COMPACT_ATOMS: atom_id res chain seq x y z
N MET A 1 19.53 16.64 -26.23
CA MET A 1 19.54 15.29 -25.64
C MET A 1 18.40 15.25 -24.65
N ASN A 2 17.28 14.63 -25.00
CA ASN A 2 16.16 14.48 -24.06
C ASN A 2 16.67 13.59 -22.93
N ALA A 3 16.75 14.12 -21.71
CA ALA A 3 16.91 13.29 -20.52
C ALA A 3 15.82 12.23 -20.61
N ARG A 4 16.20 10.94 -20.74
CA ARG A 4 15.22 9.86 -20.66
C ARG A 4 14.61 9.99 -19.27
N THR A 5 13.34 10.38 -19.22
CA THR A 5 12.52 10.25 -18.03
C THR A 5 12.59 8.79 -17.60
N ALA A 6 12.85 8.53 -16.32
CA ALA A 6 12.92 7.17 -15.83
C ALA A 6 11.58 6.46 -16.12
N PRO A 7 11.59 5.16 -16.47
CA PRO A 7 10.39 4.48 -16.96
C PRO A 7 9.26 4.42 -15.93
N TRP A 8 9.57 4.60 -14.64
CA TRP A 8 8.62 4.66 -13.54
C TRP A 8 8.04 6.06 -13.25
N ASN A 9 8.49 7.11 -13.95
CA ASN A 9 8.06 8.48 -13.66
C ASN A 9 6.54 8.65 -13.75
N ASP A 10 5.88 8.03 -14.72
CA ASP A 10 4.42 8.15 -14.87
C ASP A 10 3.66 7.58 -13.65
N VAL A 11 4.19 6.52 -13.02
CA VAL A 11 3.64 5.96 -11.77
C VAL A 11 3.86 6.93 -10.62
N PHE A 12 5.06 7.51 -10.50
CA PHE A 12 5.40 8.47 -9.46
C PHE A 12 4.57 9.75 -9.55
N ASP A 13 4.54 10.37 -10.72
CA ASP A 13 3.80 11.59 -10.98
C ASP A 13 2.30 11.36 -10.79
N PHE A 14 1.81 10.18 -11.18
CA PHE A 14 0.43 9.82 -10.91
C PHE A 14 0.18 9.56 -9.44
N TRP A 15 1.04 8.85 -8.70
CA TRP A 15 0.76 8.37 -7.34
C TRP A 15 1.09 9.39 -6.24
N PHE A 16 2.08 10.25 -6.48
CA PHE A 16 2.60 11.21 -5.52
C PHE A 16 2.58 12.64 -6.11
N PRO A 17 1.41 13.30 -6.17
CA PRO A 17 1.33 14.66 -6.73
C PRO A 17 2.09 15.68 -5.87
N GLU A 18 2.30 15.41 -4.58
CA GLU A 18 3.21 16.19 -3.72
C GLU A 18 4.70 16.02 -4.08
N GLY A 19 5.05 15.02 -4.89
CA GLY A 19 6.41 14.73 -5.30
C GLY A 19 7.37 14.58 -4.11
N ARG A 20 8.39 15.43 -4.07
CA ARG A 20 9.41 15.49 -2.99
C ARG A 20 9.31 16.76 -2.16
N SER A 21 8.17 17.44 -2.17
CA SER A 21 7.97 18.69 -1.42
C SER A 21 7.24 18.45 -0.11
N SER A 22 7.93 18.62 1.02
CA SER A 22 7.31 18.58 2.35
C SER A 22 6.38 19.76 2.64
N GLN A 23 6.31 20.75 1.75
CA GLN A 23 5.41 21.90 1.83
C GLN A 23 4.03 21.56 1.26
N ILE A 24 3.30 20.68 1.94
CA ILE A 24 1.90 20.35 1.62
C ILE A 24 0.99 20.68 2.79
N LYS A 25 -0.21 21.21 2.50
CA LYS A 25 -1.25 21.41 3.51
C LYS A 25 -1.79 20.05 3.94
N ALA A 26 -1.94 19.85 5.25
CA ALA A 26 -2.44 18.59 5.80
C ALA A 26 -3.80 18.16 5.22
N GLU A 27 -4.70 19.11 4.98
CA GLU A 27 -5.99 18.87 4.33
C GLU A 27 -5.81 18.34 2.90
N THR A 28 -5.01 19.01 2.07
CA THR A 28 -4.71 18.55 0.70
C THR A 28 -4.09 17.16 0.68
N HIS A 29 -3.15 16.88 1.60
CA HIS A 29 -2.54 15.55 1.72
C HIS A 29 -3.59 14.51 2.10
N ARG A 30 -4.39 14.77 3.13
CA ARG A 30 -5.44 13.87 3.60
C ARG A 30 -6.48 13.57 2.51
N ASP A 31 -7.01 14.60 1.87
CA ASP A 31 -8.03 14.47 0.83
C ASP A 31 -7.51 13.65 -0.35
N HIS A 32 -6.24 13.86 -0.70
CA HIS A 32 -5.59 13.12 -1.76
C HIS A 32 -5.47 11.62 -1.44
N TRP A 33 -4.96 11.27 -0.26
CA TRP A 33 -4.81 9.88 0.18
C TRP A 33 -6.16 9.20 0.41
N SER A 34 -7.15 9.93 0.93
CA SER A 34 -8.53 9.47 1.06
C SER A 34 -9.14 9.14 -0.31
N TRP A 35 -9.04 10.07 -1.27
CA TRP A 35 -9.51 9.85 -2.64
C TRP A 35 -8.88 8.60 -3.29
N ARG A 36 -7.58 8.37 -3.10
CA ARG A 36 -6.91 7.16 -3.64
C ARG A 36 -7.42 5.88 -3.00
N LEU A 37 -7.37 5.80 -1.67
CA LEU A 37 -7.59 4.55 -0.94
C LEU A 37 -9.06 4.14 -0.89
N HIS A 38 -9.97 5.08 -1.19
CA HIS A 38 -11.41 4.84 -1.28
C HIS A 38 -11.93 4.77 -2.73
N GLY A 39 -11.07 4.41 -3.69
CA GLY A 39 -11.46 4.03 -5.06
C GLY A 39 -11.62 5.18 -6.05
N GLY A 40 -11.38 6.43 -5.64
CA GLY A 40 -11.45 7.59 -6.54
C GLY A 40 -10.43 7.55 -7.69
N ALA A 41 -9.35 6.79 -7.54
CA ALA A 41 -8.30 6.64 -8.54
C ALA A 41 -8.56 5.51 -9.57
N ASP A 42 -9.58 4.68 -9.37
CA ASP A 42 -9.74 3.42 -10.09
C ASP A 42 -9.85 3.57 -11.60
N ASP A 43 -10.75 4.45 -12.05
CA ASP A 43 -11.00 4.67 -13.48
C ASP A 43 -9.74 5.18 -14.17
N MET A 44 -9.00 6.08 -13.53
CA MET A 44 -7.72 6.58 -14.04
C MET A 44 -6.66 5.49 -14.09
N ILE A 45 -6.63 4.59 -13.11
CA ILE A 45 -5.70 3.46 -13.09
C ILE A 45 -6.01 2.48 -14.22
N VAL A 46 -7.29 2.15 -14.42
CA VAL A 46 -7.73 1.26 -15.49
C VAL A 46 -7.45 1.88 -16.86
N GLU A 47 -7.73 3.16 -17.04
CA GLU A 47 -7.52 3.84 -18.33
C GLU A 47 -6.03 3.97 -18.68
N ARG A 48 -5.18 4.35 -17.71
CA ARG A 48 -3.80 4.76 -18.00
C ARG A 48 -2.75 3.68 -17.72
N PHE A 49 -3.01 2.79 -16.76
CA PHE A 49 -1.99 1.87 -16.22
C PHE A 49 -2.36 0.39 -16.36
N ALA A 50 -3.43 0.05 -17.09
CA ALA A 50 -3.84 -1.35 -17.26
C ALA A 50 -2.76 -2.23 -17.92
N ASP A 51 -2.13 -1.75 -19.00
CA ASP A 51 -1.06 -2.50 -19.67
C ASP A 51 0.18 -2.60 -18.78
N LEU A 52 0.58 -1.49 -18.15
CA LEU A 52 1.70 -1.46 -17.21
C LEU A 52 1.51 -2.46 -16.07
N THR A 53 0.29 -2.52 -15.51
CA THR A 53 -0.06 -3.45 -14.42
C THR A 53 -0.02 -4.90 -14.88
N ARG A 54 -0.42 -5.20 -16.13
CA ARG A 54 -0.30 -6.54 -16.71
C ARG A 54 1.17 -6.93 -16.94
N SER A 55 2.00 -6.02 -17.44
CA SER A 55 3.44 -6.23 -17.63
C SER A 55 4.15 -6.46 -16.31
N ALA A 56 3.89 -5.63 -15.29
CA ALA A 56 4.44 -5.82 -13.94
C ALA A 56 4.06 -7.20 -13.37
N ALA A 57 2.78 -7.57 -13.46
CA ALA A 57 2.30 -8.87 -12.99
C ALA A 57 2.84 -10.08 -13.78
N SER A 58 3.47 -9.84 -14.94
CA SER A 58 4.12 -10.85 -15.77
C SER A 58 5.65 -10.91 -15.55
N GLY A 59 6.22 -10.01 -14.72
CA GLY A 59 7.66 -9.90 -14.49
C GLY A 59 8.42 -9.09 -15.53
N ASP A 60 7.72 -8.43 -16.47
CA ASP A 60 8.37 -7.72 -17.59
C ASP A 60 9.09 -6.43 -17.17
N LEU A 61 8.94 -6.00 -15.91
CA LEU A 61 9.47 -4.73 -15.37
C LEU A 61 10.50 -4.96 -14.25
N ASP A 62 11.04 -6.17 -14.11
CA ASP A 62 11.98 -6.54 -13.04
C ASP A 62 13.28 -5.69 -13.05
N ASP A 63 13.61 -5.07 -14.18
CA ASP A 63 14.74 -4.14 -14.30
C ASP A 63 14.57 -2.89 -13.42
N TRP A 64 13.34 -2.50 -13.06
CA TRP A 64 13.09 -1.35 -12.17
C TRP A 64 13.57 -1.61 -10.74
N THR A 65 13.78 -2.87 -10.35
CA THR A 65 14.19 -3.25 -8.99
C THR A 65 15.61 -2.80 -8.61
N SER A 66 16.43 -2.41 -9.60
CA SER A 66 17.79 -1.90 -9.39
C SER A 66 17.84 -0.47 -8.85
N ASP A 67 16.70 0.24 -8.87
CA ASP A 67 16.58 1.62 -8.38
C ASP A 67 15.61 1.68 -7.17
N PRO A 68 15.86 2.51 -6.14
CA PRO A 68 14.95 2.66 -5.01
C PRO A 68 13.55 3.13 -5.41
N GLU A 69 13.46 4.09 -6.33
CA GLU A 69 12.19 4.62 -6.80
C GLU A 69 11.55 3.66 -7.79
N GLY A 70 12.32 3.08 -8.72
CA GLY A 70 11.82 2.02 -9.60
C GLY A 70 11.18 0.87 -8.82
N ARG A 71 11.80 0.42 -7.73
CA ARG A 71 11.26 -0.59 -6.82
C ARG A 71 9.98 -0.14 -6.13
N LEU A 72 9.91 1.09 -5.62
CA LEU A 72 8.69 1.66 -5.05
C LEU A 72 7.55 1.72 -6.09
N ALA A 73 7.84 2.09 -7.34
CA ALA A 73 6.84 2.09 -8.40
C ALA A 73 6.31 0.69 -8.69
N LEU A 74 7.17 -0.34 -8.73
CA LEU A 74 6.70 -1.72 -8.86
C LEU A 74 5.81 -2.14 -7.69
N ILE A 75 6.16 -1.77 -6.45
CA ILE A 75 5.31 -2.03 -5.29
C ILE A 75 3.94 -1.37 -5.47
N ILE A 76 3.87 -0.11 -5.92
CA ILE A 76 2.61 0.58 -6.20
C ILE A 76 1.79 -0.16 -7.26
N VAL A 77 2.41 -0.56 -8.37
CA VAL A 77 1.69 -1.22 -9.46
C VAL A 77 1.17 -2.59 -9.03
N LEU A 78 1.99 -3.39 -8.34
CA LEU A 78 1.64 -4.74 -7.92
C LEU A 78 0.67 -4.75 -6.73
N ASP A 79 0.79 -3.83 -5.78
CA ASP A 79 -0.05 -3.79 -4.59
C ASP A 79 -1.29 -2.92 -4.79
N GLN A 80 -1.18 -1.73 -5.37
CA GLN A 80 -2.29 -0.77 -5.43
C GLN A 80 -3.04 -0.82 -6.76
N PHE A 81 -2.34 -0.82 -7.90
CA PHE A 81 -3.02 -0.79 -9.20
C PHE A 81 -3.73 -2.11 -9.50
N SER A 82 -3.17 -3.23 -9.07
CA SER A 82 -3.80 -4.55 -9.14
C SER A 82 -5.21 -4.56 -8.51
N ARG A 83 -5.39 -3.89 -7.36
CA ARG A 83 -6.66 -3.80 -6.62
C ARG A 83 -7.70 -2.97 -7.35
N SER A 84 -7.26 -2.03 -8.19
CA SER A 84 -8.14 -1.19 -9.02
C SER A 84 -8.49 -1.91 -10.32
N LEU A 85 -7.48 -2.38 -11.06
CA LEU A 85 -7.64 -3.03 -12.36
C LEU A 85 -8.45 -4.33 -12.30
N TRP A 86 -8.26 -5.12 -11.25
CA TRP A 86 -8.91 -6.42 -11.07
C TRP A 86 -9.87 -6.44 -9.88
N ARG A 87 -10.44 -5.28 -9.55
CA ARG A 87 -11.38 -5.10 -8.43
C ARG A 87 -12.45 -6.20 -8.42
N ASN A 88 -12.80 -6.65 -7.22
CA ASN A 88 -13.79 -7.72 -6.98
C ASN A 88 -13.41 -9.08 -7.59
N THR A 89 -12.14 -9.34 -7.88
CA THR A 89 -11.64 -10.65 -8.30
C THR A 89 -10.45 -11.10 -7.46
N GLN A 90 -10.15 -12.40 -7.46
CA GLN A 90 -8.95 -12.95 -6.80
C GLN A 90 -7.66 -12.31 -7.30
N ARG A 91 -7.64 -11.89 -8.57
CA ARG A 91 -6.46 -11.32 -9.21
C ARG A 91 -6.03 -9.97 -8.60
N ALA A 92 -6.93 -9.27 -7.92
CA ALA A 92 -6.61 -8.06 -7.16
C ALA A 92 -5.57 -8.29 -6.05
N PHE A 93 -5.47 -9.52 -5.52
CA PHE A 93 -4.58 -9.88 -4.41
C PHE A 93 -3.47 -10.84 -4.85
N ALA A 94 -3.51 -11.33 -6.09
CA ALA A 94 -2.58 -12.35 -6.58
C ALA A 94 -1.11 -11.87 -6.60
N GLN A 95 -0.90 -10.55 -6.58
CA GLN A 95 0.43 -9.94 -6.60
C GLN A 95 0.95 -9.55 -5.20
N ASP A 96 0.18 -9.77 -4.13
CA ASP A 96 0.58 -9.45 -2.76
C ASP A 96 1.93 -10.09 -2.38
N PRO A 97 2.23 -11.37 -2.71
CA PRO A 97 3.53 -11.98 -2.40
C PRO A 97 4.69 -11.33 -3.16
N ALA A 98 4.49 -10.94 -4.43
CA ALA A 98 5.51 -10.29 -5.23
C ALA A 98 5.83 -8.88 -4.69
N ALA A 99 4.79 -8.10 -4.37
CA ALA A 99 4.95 -6.79 -3.75
C ALA A 99 5.64 -6.89 -2.37
N LEU A 100 5.31 -7.93 -1.58
CA LEU A 100 5.99 -8.21 -0.32
C LEU A 100 7.47 -8.54 -0.52
N SER A 101 7.83 -9.39 -1.49
CA SER A 101 9.24 -9.72 -1.77
C SER A 101 10.05 -8.47 -2.10
N LEU A 102 9.50 -7.61 -2.97
CA LEU A 102 10.13 -6.34 -3.34
C LEU A 102 10.37 -5.44 -2.12
N ALA A 103 9.38 -5.33 -1.23
CA ALA A 103 9.49 -4.56 -0.01
C ALA A 103 10.59 -5.13 0.91
N MET A 104 10.56 -6.44 1.18
CA MET A 104 11.51 -7.13 2.06
C MET A 104 12.96 -7.03 1.58
N GLU A 105 13.18 -7.21 0.28
CA GLU A 105 14.49 -7.02 -0.34
C GLU A 105 14.98 -5.58 -0.22
N GLY A 106 14.09 -4.59 -0.40
CA GLY A 106 14.51 -3.19 -0.29
C GLY A 106 14.76 -2.70 1.12
N PHE A 107 14.17 -3.34 2.14
CA PHE A 107 14.64 -3.19 3.52
C PHE A 107 16.08 -3.72 3.69
N SER A 108 16.42 -4.81 3.00
CA SER A 108 17.72 -5.47 3.14
C SER A 108 18.84 -4.80 2.36
N ASN A 109 18.54 -4.21 1.19
CA ASN A 109 19.54 -3.60 0.31
C ASN A 109 19.68 -2.07 0.48
N GLY A 110 18.93 -1.46 1.41
CA GLY A 110 18.98 -0.03 1.70
C GLY A 110 18.06 0.86 0.85
N HIS A 111 17.33 0.32 -0.14
CA HIS A 111 16.41 1.10 -0.99
C HIS A 111 15.31 1.79 -0.18
N TYR A 112 14.76 1.11 0.83
CA TYR A 112 13.76 1.75 1.71
C TYR A 112 14.36 2.92 2.49
N ALA A 113 15.58 2.74 3.02
CA ALA A 113 16.25 3.74 3.83
C ALA A 113 16.66 4.98 3.02
N SER A 114 16.81 4.87 1.70
CA SER A 114 17.10 6.01 0.81
C SER A 114 15.85 6.80 0.39
N LEU A 115 14.65 6.43 0.84
CA LEU A 115 13.42 7.17 0.52
C LEU A 115 13.21 8.33 1.50
N ASP A 116 13.42 9.54 1.00
CA ASP A 116 13.41 10.74 1.85
C ASP A 116 12.01 11.20 2.29
N MET A 117 10.95 10.83 1.56
CA MET A 117 9.60 11.30 1.85
C MET A 117 8.81 10.32 2.73
N PRO A 118 8.07 10.81 3.74
CA PRO A 118 7.27 9.94 4.62
C PRO A 118 6.20 9.16 3.85
N TRP A 119 5.53 9.77 2.86
CA TRP A 119 4.54 9.06 2.03
C TRP A 119 5.15 7.99 1.11
N PHE A 120 6.40 8.14 0.66
CA PHE A 120 7.09 7.07 -0.05
C PHE A 120 7.27 5.85 0.85
N ARG A 121 7.76 6.07 2.08
CA ARG A 121 7.96 5.02 3.08
C ARG A 121 6.64 4.36 3.53
N ILE A 122 5.57 5.14 3.68
CA ILE A 122 4.22 4.60 3.96
C ILE A 122 3.78 3.64 2.86
N VAL A 123 3.89 4.02 1.58
CA VAL A 123 3.48 3.17 0.46
C VAL A 123 4.37 1.95 0.33
N TYR A 124 5.68 2.14 0.47
CA TYR A 124 6.67 1.06 0.38
C TYR A 124 6.38 -0.07 1.38
N SER A 125 5.93 0.26 2.58
CA SER A 125 5.69 -0.69 3.67
C SER A 125 4.30 -1.32 3.67
N GLN A 126 3.35 -0.87 2.84
CA GLN A 126 1.99 -1.44 2.78
C GLN A 126 1.93 -2.96 2.57
N PRO A 127 2.76 -3.58 1.71
CA PRO A 127 2.73 -5.02 1.49
C PRO A 127 2.90 -5.87 2.77
N LEU A 128 3.56 -5.33 3.81
CA LEU A 128 3.70 -5.98 5.12
C LEU A 128 2.35 -6.30 5.76
N GLY A 129 1.37 -5.40 5.63
CA GLY A 129 0.02 -5.57 6.17
C GLY A 129 -0.94 -6.25 5.20
N HIS A 130 -0.67 -6.22 3.90
CA HIS A 130 -1.56 -6.75 2.87
C HIS A 130 -1.38 -8.23 2.58
N CYS A 131 -0.14 -8.71 2.51
CA CYS A 131 0.12 -10.10 2.18
C CYS A 131 -0.16 -11.00 3.40
N GLU A 132 -1.15 -11.89 3.28
CA GLU A 132 -1.42 -12.93 4.28
C GLU A 132 -0.36 -14.03 4.24
N GLY A 133 -0.11 -14.70 5.36
CA GLY A 133 0.88 -15.78 5.47
C GLY A 133 1.32 -16.07 6.92
N PRO A 134 2.13 -17.11 7.15
CA PRO A 134 2.46 -17.59 8.50
C PRO A 134 3.17 -16.57 9.40
N ASP A 135 3.89 -15.61 8.82
CA ASP A 135 4.62 -14.54 9.49
C ASP A 135 3.90 -13.17 9.40
N HIS A 136 2.63 -13.14 9.02
CA HIS A 136 1.84 -11.91 8.81
C HIS A 136 1.76 -11.04 10.06
N LEU A 137 1.55 -11.65 11.23
CA LEU A 137 1.50 -10.90 12.49
C LEU A 137 2.83 -10.19 12.80
N ALA A 138 3.96 -10.87 12.56
CA ALA A 138 5.29 -10.29 12.77
C ALA A 138 5.60 -9.16 11.77
N ARG A 139 5.12 -9.29 10.52
CA ARG A 139 5.21 -8.21 9.53
C ARG A 139 4.37 -7.00 9.91
N ILE A 140 3.18 -7.20 10.47
CA ILE A 140 2.35 -6.09 10.97
C ILE A 140 3.04 -5.41 12.17
N ASP A 141 3.70 -6.17 13.05
CA ASP A 141 4.51 -5.58 14.13
C ASP A 141 5.63 -4.70 13.57
N LEU A 142 6.28 -5.12 12.48
CA LEU A 142 7.26 -4.27 11.77
C LEU A 142 6.59 -3.03 11.15
N LEU A 143 5.45 -3.19 10.48
CA LEU A 143 4.70 -2.09 9.88
C LEU A 143 4.34 -1.01 10.91
N ILE A 144 3.88 -1.41 12.10
CA ILE A 144 3.55 -0.49 13.20
C ILE A 144 4.78 0.32 13.59
N ARG A 145 5.93 -0.33 13.86
CA ARG A 145 7.17 0.37 14.22
C ARG A 145 7.62 1.35 13.15
N LEU A 146 7.60 0.95 11.88
CA LEU A 146 7.97 1.84 10.76
C LEU A 146 7.02 3.05 10.68
N ARG A 147 5.73 2.86 10.92
CA ARG A 147 4.75 3.97 10.94
C ARG A 147 4.95 4.90 12.13
N GLU A 148 5.33 4.38 13.30
CA GLU A 148 5.68 5.18 14.48
C GLU A 148 6.91 6.07 14.20
N GLU A 149 7.95 5.52 13.57
CA GLU A 149 9.13 6.27 13.13
C GLU A 149 8.75 7.38 12.14
N ILE A 150 7.94 7.06 11.11
CA ILE A 150 7.45 8.04 10.15
C ILE A 150 6.62 9.14 10.82
N ALA A 151 5.75 8.79 11.77
CA ALA A 151 4.94 9.75 12.50
C ALA A 151 5.79 10.69 13.37
N ALA A 152 6.85 10.17 13.99
CA ALA A 152 7.78 10.96 14.81
C ALA A 152 8.63 11.93 13.98
N GLU A 153 8.97 11.57 12.75
CA GLU A 153 9.77 12.39 11.82
C GLU A 153 8.94 13.38 10.99
N ALA A 154 7.62 13.19 10.94
CA ALA A 154 6.73 14.01 10.14
C ALA A 154 6.66 15.46 10.63
N SER A 155 6.32 16.36 9.72
CA SER A 155 6.00 17.75 10.09
C SER A 155 4.82 17.79 11.06
N ALA A 156 4.79 18.78 11.95
CA ALA A 156 3.72 18.94 12.95
C ALA A 156 2.31 18.94 12.33
N SER A 157 2.16 19.44 11.10
CA SER A 157 0.88 19.43 10.38
C SER A 157 0.45 18.04 9.89
N LEU A 158 1.40 17.15 9.57
CA LEU A 158 1.11 15.81 9.04
C LEU A 158 1.14 14.73 10.13
N GLN A 159 1.77 14.99 11.27
CA GLN A 159 1.89 14.05 12.38
C GLN A 159 0.55 13.40 12.79
N PRO A 160 -0.59 14.12 12.92
CA PRO A 160 -1.87 13.48 13.25
C PRO A 160 -2.34 12.47 12.19
N ILE A 161 -2.05 12.73 10.91
CA ILE A 161 -2.39 11.82 9.81
C ILE A 161 -1.57 10.53 9.94
N TYR A 162 -0.25 10.63 10.13
CA TYR A 162 0.59 9.44 10.27
C TYR A 162 0.31 8.66 11.57
N GLN A 163 -0.05 9.35 12.66
CA GLN A 163 -0.50 8.68 13.88
C GLN A 163 -1.75 7.83 13.64
N SER A 164 -2.72 8.34 12.87
CA SER A 164 -3.91 7.55 12.49
C SER A 164 -3.55 6.26 11.73
N LEU A 165 -2.44 6.25 10.98
CA LEU A 165 -1.96 5.06 10.28
C LEU A 165 -1.30 4.05 11.24
N VAL A 166 -0.67 4.51 12.32
CA VAL A 166 -0.20 3.62 13.39
C VAL A 166 -1.39 2.91 14.02
N ASP A 167 -2.42 3.66 14.40
CA ASP A 167 -3.63 3.13 15.04
C ASP A 167 -4.34 2.12 14.12
N GLN A 168 -4.46 2.47 12.84
CA GLN A 168 -5.00 1.58 11.81
C GLN A 168 -4.22 0.26 11.71
N ALA A 169 -2.88 0.32 11.69
CA ALA A 169 -2.06 -0.89 11.64
C ALA A 169 -2.25 -1.75 12.90
N GLY A 170 -2.42 -1.11 14.06
CA GLY A 170 -2.81 -1.78 15.31
C GLY A 170 -4.17 -2.48 15.22
N ASP A 171 -5.15 -1.88 14.56
CA ASP A 171 -6.46 -2.51 14.33
C ASP A 171 -6.38 -3.68 13.34
N VAL A 172 -5.62 -3.54 12.26
CA VAL A 172 -5.32 -4.66 11.34
C VAL A 172 -4.66 -5.82 12.10
N ARG A 173 -3.72 -5.52 12.99
CA ARG A 173 -3.07 -6.52 13.84
C ARG A 173 -4.07 -7.31 14.67
N LYS A 174 -5.09 -6.65 15.26
CA LYS A 174 -6.14 -7.32 16.04
C LYS A 174 -6.94 -8.29 15.16
N VAL A 175 -7.26 -7.90 13.93
CA VAL A 175 -7.97 -8.76 12.96
C VAL A 175 -7.13 -9.99 12.62
N ILE A 176 -5.86 -9.80 12.25
CA ILE A 176 -4.97 -10.92 11.91
C ILE A 176 -4.69 -11.82 13.12
N ALA A 177 -4.54 -11.26 14.33
CA ALA A 177 -4.40 -12.08 15.54
C ALA A 177 -5.66 -12.93 15.84
N ALA A 178 -6.84 -12.45 15.48
CA ALA A 178 -8.11 -13.15 15.71
C ALA A 178 -8.41 -14.21 14.64
N PHE A 179 -8.04 -13.97 13.38
CA PHE A 179 -8.50 -14.77 12.25
C PHE A 179 -7.39 -15.36 11.37
N ASP A 180 -6.12 -14.97 11.59
CA ASP A 180 -4.94 -15.35 10.80
C ASP A 180 -4.97 -14.90 9.32
N ARG A 181 -6.02 -14.15 8.94
CA ARG A 181 -6.29 -13.66 7.59
C ARG A 181 -7.22 -12.44 7.66
N HIS A 182 -7.45 -11.80 6.52
CA HIS A 182 -8.42 -10.72 6.33
C HIS A 182 -9.80 -11.27 5.94
N PRO A 183 -10.80 -11.36 6.86
CA PRO A 183 -12.06 -12.03 6.55
C PRO A 183 -12.88 -11.33 5.46
N HIS A 184 -12.74 -10.01 5.31
CA HIS A 184 -13.40 -9.25 4.24
C HIS A 184 -13.01 -9.71 2.83
N ARG A 185 -11.88 -10.45 2.68
CA ARG A 185 -11.44 -11.05 1.42
C ARG A 185 -12.04 -12.44 1.16
N ASN A 186 -12.73 -13.05 2.13
CA ASN A 186 -13.17 -14.45 2.03
C ASN A 186 -14.03 -14.70 0.79
N ASN A 187 -15.06 -13.88 0.56
CA ASN A 187 -15.94 -14.04 -0.60
C ASN A 187 -15.19 -13.94 -1.94
N VAL A 188 -14.38 -12.90 -2.11
CA VAL A 188 -13.62 -12.68 -3.37
C VAL A 188 -12.55 -13.74 -3.59
N LEU A 189 -11.97 -14.30 -2.52
CA LEU A 189 -11.01 -15.40 -2.55
C LEU A 189 -11.65 -16.80 -2.58
N GLY A 190 -12.98 -16.91 -2.59
CA GLY A 190 -13.70 -18.19 -2.59
C GLY A 190 -13.50 -19.02 -1.31
N ARG A 191 -13.23 -18.37 -0.17
CA ARG A 191 -13.05 -19.00 1.14
C ARG A 191 -14.37 -19.06 1.89
N GLU A 192 -14.62 -20.17 2.55
CA GLU A 192 -15.71 -20.28 3.53
C GLU A 192 -15.34 -19.47 4.79
N SER A 193 -16.28 -18.66 5.26
CA SER A 193 -16.16 -17.89 6.50
C SER A 193 -16.65 -18.74 7.67
N THR A 194 -15.93 -18.67 8.79
CA THR A 194 -16.43 -19.18 10.07
C THR A 194 -17.55 -18.27 10.61
N PRO A 195 -18.39 -18.74 11.56
CA PRO A 195 -19.42 -17.88 12.17
C PRO A 195 -18.88 -16.60 12.81
N ALA A 196 -17.66 -16.64 13.38
CA ALA A 196 -17.01 -15.47 13.95
C ALA A 196 -16.57 -14.46 12.87
N GLU A 197 -16.08 -14.95 11.74
CA GLU A 197 -15.73 -14.13 10.59
C GLU A 197 -16.98 -13.52 9.93
N GLU A 198 -18.07 -14.26 9.81
CA GLU A 198 -19.35 -13.75 9.30
C GLU A 198 -19.88 -12.61 10.18
N ALA A 199 -19.84 -12.79 11.50
CA ALA A 199 -20.24 -11.75 12.45
C ALA A 199 -19.35 -10.50 12.32
N TYR A 200 -18.03 -10.67 12.17
CA TYR A 200 -17.10 -9.58 11.93
C TYR A 200 -17.39 -8.83 10.61
N ILE A 201 -17.60 -9.57 9.52
CA ILE A 201 -17.93 -8.99 8.20
C ILE A 201 -19.26 -8.24 8.24
N ALA A 202 -20.27 -8.79 8.92
CA ALA A 202 -21.58 -8.16 9.07
C ALA A 202 -21.53 -6.86 9.87
N GLY A 203 -20.59 -6.75 10.83
CA GLY A 203 -20.36 -5.52 11.60
C GLY A 203 -19.82 -4.36 10.76
N ARG A 204 -19.25 -4.62 9.58
CA ARG A 204 -18.68 -3.63 8.64
C ARG A 204 -17.67 -2.64 9.26
N ASP A 205 -17.00 -3.05 10.33
CA ASP A 205 -16.02 -2.18 11.02
C ASP A 205 -14.59 -2.52 10.56
N PHE A 206 -14.29 -2.24 9.29
CA PHE A 206 -13.01 -2.62 8.69
C PHE A 206 -11.92 -1.55 8.92
N PRO A 207 -10.71 -1.93 9.37
CA PRO A 207 -9.62 -0.97 9.59
C PRO A 207 -9.26 -0.13 8.34
N HIS A 208 -9.40 -0.70 7.14
CA HIS A 208 -9.10 0.02 5.90
C HIS A 208 -10.14 1.11 5.58
N GLU A 209 -11.35 1.04 6.12
CA GLU A 209 -12.37 2.09 5.95
C GLU A 209 -12.09 3.29 6.87
N ARG A 210 -11.32 3.13 7.95
CA ARG A 210 -10.96 4.20 8.91
C ARG A 210 -9.66 4.93 8.59
N ALA A 211 -8.96 4.53 7.52
CA ALA A 211 -7.71 5.15 7.09
C ALA A 211 -7.92 6.65 6.82
N PHE A 212 -7.03 7.52 7.32
CA PHE A 212 -7.06 8.96 7.04
C PHE A 212 -8.34 9.71 7.47
N GLN A 213 -9.26 9.07 8.21
CA GLN A 213 -10.40 9.73 8.84
C GLN A 213 -9.94 10.63 9.99
N ALA A 214 -10.50 11.84 10.09
CA ALA A 214 -10.17 12.84 11.11
C ALA A 214 -10.93 12.60 12.42
#